data_AF-A0A974DUJ9-F1
#
_entry.id   AF-A0A974DUJ9-F1
#
_cell.length_a   1.000
_cell.length_b   1.000
_cell.length_c   1.000
_cell.angle_alpha   90.00
_cell.angle_beta   90.00
_cell.angle_gamma   90.00
#
_symmetry.space_group_name_H-M   'P 1'
#
loop_
_entity.id
_entity.type
_entity.pdbx_description
1 polymer ?
#
loop_
_entity_poly.entity_id
_entity_poly.type
_entity_poly.pdbx_seq_one_letter_code
_entity_poly.pdbx_strand_id
1 'polypeptide(L)'
;MNVAYLRCIDDILIIWTDTEQKLIQFHEQFNNYHPTINFKLVHSSSHIHFLDTTIYIKDNTIHTTIYRKPTDKPSYLMYDSFHPDHTKHAIIYSQALRYIQICSDTSERDQNFETLRKDSIDRGYNPRLKALRKIARELQGKLEKDNRLHIIFPDPPLLAFRQPPNLRKLIIRSSLSGDHGTHPCGRKRCKTCPHILSADRVQIPDTIEEYYIHGHYTCSYSNLVYAITCTKCPTRGIYIG
;
A
#
# COMPACT_ATOMS: atom_id res chain seq x y z
N MET A 1 16.78 13.97 8.05
CA MET A 1 15.70 13.56 8.95
C MET A 1 14.82 12.58 8.18
N ASN A 2 14.79 11.30 8.53
CA ASN A 2 14.02 10.31 7.79
C ASN A 2 12.59 10.28 8.32
N VAL A 3 11.74 11.11 7.75
CA VAL A 3 10.31 11.17 8.06
C VAL A 3 9.59 10.29 7.05
N ALA A 4 8.89 9.25 7.51
CA ALA A 4 7.96 8.52 6.64
C ALA A 4 6.65 9.31 6.58
N TYR A 5 6.22 9.70 5.37
CA TYR A 5 5.00 10.46 5.12
C TYR A 5 4.06 9.66 4.21
N LEU A 6 2.84 9.46 4.67
CA LEU A 6 1.78 8.79 3.90
C LEU A 6 0.52 9.67 3.96
N ARG A 7 -0.16 9.80 2.82
CA ARG A 7 -1.37 10.61 2.70
C ARG A 7 -2.45 9.84 1.96
N CYS A 8 -3.67 9.90 2.48
CA CYS A 8 -4.88 9.43 1.82
C CYS A 8 -5.95 10.51 1.90
N ILE A 9 -6.19 11.22 0.79
CA ILE A 9 -7.10 12.37 0.70
C ILE A 9 -6.75 13.42 1.76
N ASP A 10 -7.50 13.47 2.86
CA ASP A 10 -7.37 14.43 3.96
C ASP A 10 -6.63 13.84 5.17
N ASP A 11 -6.48 12.51 5.23
CA ASP A 11 -5.80 11.81 6.31
C ASP A 11 -4.29 11.71 6.03
N ILE A 12 -3.48 12.09 7.01
CA ILE A 12 -2.02 12.07 6.94
C ILE A 12 -1.47 11.20 8.07
N LEU A 13 -0.52 10.34 7.74
CA LEU A 13 0.26 9.55 8.68
C LEU A 13 1.74 9.92 8.55
N ILE A 14 2.35 10.24 9.68
CA ILE A 14 3.77 10.58 9.79
C ILE A 14 4.42 9.66 10.82
N ILE A 15 5.53 9.00 10.44
CA ILE A 15 6.43 8.39 11.43
C ILE A 15 7.45 9.45 11.81
N TRP A 16 7.31 9.97 13.04
CA TRP A 16 8.16 10.99 13.59
C TRP A 16 9.26 10.37 14.45
N THR A 17 10.52 10.70 14.16
CA THR A 17 11.69 10.11 14.83
C THR A 17 12.39 11.05 15.81
N ASP A 18 11.90 12.29 15.94
CA ASP A 18 12.47 13.29 16.87
C ASP A 18 11.59 13.44 18.12
N THR A 19 11.92 14.39 18.98
CA THR A 19 11.16 14.65 20.20
C THR A 19 9.73 15.08 19.91
N GLU A 20 8.84 14.74 20.85
CA GLU A 20 7.44 15.18 20.84
C GLU A 20 7.31 16.71 20.81
N GLN A 21 8.21 17.42 21.47
CA GLN A 21 8.25 18.89 21.46
C GLN A 21 8.40 19.45 20.03
N LYS A 22 9.30 18.87 19.23
CA LYS A 22 9.47 19.29 17.83
C LYS A 22 8.29 18.87 16.96
N LEU A 23 7.61 17.76 17.27
CA LEU A 23 6.37 17.37 16.58
C LEU A 23 5.28 18.41 16.80
N ILE A 24 5.10 18.86 18.05
CA ILE A 24 4.10 19.88 18.40
C ILE A 24 4.44 21.20 17.71
N GLN A 25 5.70 21.64 17.76
CA GLN A 25 6.15 22.86 17.06
C GLN A 25 5.93 22.76 15.54
N PHE A 26 6.24 21.61 14.95
CA PHE A 26 5.99 21.36 13.53
C PHE A 26 4.50 21.47 13.20
N HIS A 27 3.62 20.90 14.03
CA HIS A 27 2.17 20.96 13.85
C HIS A 27 1.62 22.39 13.94
N GLU A 28 2.08 23.18 14.92
CA GLU A 28 1.71 24.59 15.05
C GLU A 28 2.14 25.41 13.83
N GLN A 29 3.39 25.25 13.40
CA GLN A 29 3.90 25.92 12.20
C GLN A 29 3.12 25.53 10.95
N PHE A 30 2.77 24.25 10.81
CA PHE A 30 2.02 23.74 9.68
C PHE A 30 0.60 24.31 9.62
N ASN A 31 -0.10 24.39 10.75
CA ASN A 31 -1.43 25.00 10.81
C ASN A 31 -1.41 26.53 10.61
N ASN A 32 -0.31 27.21 10.97
CA ASN A 32 -0.15 28.64 10.70
C ASN A 32 0.14 28.95 9.22
N TYR A 33 0.44 27.95 8.39
CA TYR A 33 0.81 28.15 6.99
C TYR A 33 -0.36 28.60 6.12
N HIS A 34 -1.59 28.18 6.43
CA HIS A 34 -2.77 28.50 5.63
C HIS A 34 -3.95 28.97 6.50
N PRO A 35 -4.57 30.13 6.20
CA PRO A 35 -5.56 30.75 7.09
C PRO A 35 -6.84 29.93 7.30
N THR A 36 -7.15 28.99 6.42
CA THR A 36 -8.40 28.20 6.47
C THR A 36 -8.22 26.69 6.62
N ILE A 37 -6.99 26.18 6.51
CA ILE A 37 -6.73 24.73 6.57
C ILE A 37 -6.09 24.42 7.92
N ASN A 38 -6.82 23.76 8.80
CA ASN A 38 -6.35 23.34 10.10
C ASN A 38 -6.40 21.82 10.22
N PHE A 39 -5.27 21.21 10.55
CA PHE A 39 -5.17 19.78 10.81
C PHE A 39 -5.24 19.51 12.30
N LYS A 40 -5.95 18.43 12.66
CA LYS A 40 -5.93 17.88 14.01
C LYS A 40 -4.74 16.93 14.16
N LEU A 41 -3.88 17.17 15.14
CA LEU A 41 -2.81 16.23 15.50
C LEU A 41 -3.36 15.16 16.43
N VAL A 42 -3.08 13.90 16.09
CA VAL A 42 -3.18 12.75 16.97
C VAL A 42 -1.84 12.03 16.88
N HIS A 43 -1.19 11.80 18.01
CA HIS A 43 0.11 11.15 18.06
C HIS A 43 0.18 10.17 19.22
N SER A 44 1.09 9.20 19.10
CA SER A 44 1.33 8.17 20.09
C SER A 44 2.66 7.50 19.78
N SER A 45 3.39 7.12 20.82
CA SER A 45 4.66 6.41 20.71
C SER A 45 4.50 4.90 20.50
N SER A 46 3.30 4.35 20.75
CA SER A 46 3.06 2.90 20.76
C SER A 46 2.14 2.43 19.63
N HIS A 47 1.10 3.20 19.31
CA HIS A 47 0.12 2.81 18.32
C HIS A 47 -0.69 4.00 17.79
N ILE A 48 -1.10 3.95 16.53
CA ILE A 48 -1.96 4.96 15.92
C ILE A 48 -2.93 4.31 14.93
N HIS A 49 -4.12 4.90 14.80
CA HIS A 49 -5.09 4.50 13.80
C HIS A 49 -4.91 5.34 12.54
N PHE A 50 -4.83 4.67 11.38
CA PHE A 50 -4.80 5.32 10.08
C PHE A 50 -5.73 4.57 9.13
N LEU A 51 -6.75 5.28 8.63
CA LEU A 51 -7.85 4.71 7.85
C LEU A 51 -8.51 3.54 8.59
N ASP A 52 -8.29 2.34 8.09
CA ASP A 52 -8.93 1.09 8.44
C ASP A 52 -7.94 0.11 9.11
N THR A 53 -6.80 0.65 9.55
CA THR A 53 -5.65 -0.07 10.10
C THR A 53 -5.19 0.58 11.41
N THR A 54 -4.98 -0.23 12.44
CA THR A 54 -4.20 0.14 13.62
C THR A 54 -2.76 -0.26 13.36
N ILE A 55 -1.86 0.71 13.46
CA ILE A 55 -0.42 0.52 13.34
C ILE A 55 0.13 0.58 14.76
N TYR A 56 0.91 -0.42 15.17
CA TYR A 56 1.47 -0.47 16.53
C TYR A 56 2.88 -1.04 16.52
N ILE A 57 3.64 -0.72 17.56
CA ILE A 57 5.02 -1.19 17.72
C ILE A 57 5.02 -2.38 18.68
N LYS A 58 5.58 -3.50 18.24
CA LYS A 58 5.79 -4.71 19.05
C LYS A 58 7.17 -5.27 18.71
N ASP A 59 7.94 -5.62 19.74
CA ASP A 59 9.30 -6.15 19.61
C ASP A 59 10.21 -5.27 18.73
N ASN A 60 10.08 -3.95 18.88
CA ASN A 60 10.80 -2.94 18.10
C ASN A 60 10.55 -3.01 16.57
N THR A 61 9.44 -3.63 16.17
CA THR A 61 8.99 -3.72 14.77
C THR A 61 7.57 -3.20 14.62
N ILE A 62 7.22 -2.74 13.41
CA ILE A 62 5.89 -2.23 13.11
C ILE A 62 4.97 -3.39 12.76
N HIS A 63 3.89 -3.50 13.52
CA HIS A 63 2.79 -4.41 13.29
C HIS A 63 1.52 -3.66 12.89
N THR A 64 0.63 -4.35 12.20
CA THR A 64 -0.65 -3.81 11.78
C THR A 64 -1.78 -4.77 12.11
N THR A 65 -2.94 -4.23 12.46
CA THR A 65 -4.19 -4.97 12.65
C THR A 65 -5.37 -4.14 12.16
N ILE A 66 -6.54 -4.74 12.02
CA ILE A 66 -7.73 -4.05 11.52
C ILE A 66 -8.23 -3.03 12.55
N TYR A 67 -8.49 -1.81 12.10
CA TYR A 67 -9.22 -0.81 12.88
C TYR A 67 -10.66 -0.70 12.39
N ARG A 68 -11.61 -0.72 13.32
CA ARG A 68 -13.01 -0.40 13.08
C ARG A 68 -13.34 0.83 13.91
N LYS A 69 -13.90 1.88 13.29
CA LYS A 69 -14.30 3.06 14.08
C LYS A 69 -15.40 2.64 15.06
N PRO A 70 -15.46 3.21 16.28
CA PRO A 70 -16.52 2.90 17.23
C PRO A 70 -17.94 3.14 16.67
N THR A 71 -18.05 4.02 15.67
CA THR A 71 -19.30 4.34 14.96
C THR A 71 -19.60 3.41 13.78
N ASP A 72 -18.63 2.59 13.34
CA ASP A 72 -18.83 1.68 12.21
C ASP A 72 -19.72 0.52 12.62
N LYS A 73 -20.91 0.45 12.03
CA LYS A 73 -21.74 -0.75 12.11
C LYS A 73 -21.28 -1.73 11.02
N PRO A 74 -21.27 -3.06 11.26
CA PRO A 74 -21.02 -4.04 10.20
C PRO A 74 -22.18 -4.03 9.21
N SER A 75 -22.16 -3.10 8.27
CA SER A 75 -23.18 -2.87 7.24
C SER A 75 -22.97 -3.78 6.03
N TYR A 76 -22.79 -5.07 6.28
CA TYR A 76 -22.81 -6.06 5.22
C TYR A 76 -24.22 -6.20 4.65
N LEU A 77 -24.29 -6.53 3.37
CA LEU A 77 -25.54 -6.78 2.66
C LEU A 77 -26.28 -7.96 3.29
N MET A 78 -27.59 -7.84 3.54
CA MET A 78 -28.41 -8.96 4.03
C MET A 78 -28.46 -10.10 3.00
N TYR A 79 -28.39 -11.35 3.45
CA TYR A 79 -28.33 -12.52 2.56
C TYR A 79 -29.62 -12.72 1.75
N ASP A 80 -30.77 -12.33 2.29
CA ASP A 80 -32.09 -12.40 1.64
C ASP A 80 -32.35 -11.25 0.64
N SER A 81 -31.42 -10.29 0.53
CA SER A 81 -31.56 -9.19 -0.43
C SER A 81 -31.58 -9.68 -1.88
N PHE A 82 -32.21 -8.89 -2.77
CA PHE A 82 -32.32 -9.16 -4.20
C PHE A 82 -31.02 -8.84 -4.98
N HIS A 83 -29.89 -9.27 -4.45
CA HIS A 83 -28.60 -9.20 -5.13
C HIS A 83 -28.16 -10.59 -5.58
N PRO A 84 -27.37 -10.69 -6.65
CA PRO A 84 -26.78 -11.97 -7.05
C PRO A 84 -25.95 -12.60 -5.94
N ASP A 85 -26.01 -13.93 -5.82
CA ASP A 85 -25.29 -14.68 -4.78
C ASP A 85 -23.77 -14.48 -4.84
N HIS A 86 -23.21 -14.33 -6.05
CA HIS A 86 -21.78 -14.07 -6.21
C HIS A 86 -21.36 -12.73 -5.55
N THR A 87 -22.22 -11.70 -5.56
CA THR A 87 -21.95 -10.42 -4.90
C THR A 87 -21.92 -10.57 -3.39
N LYS A 88 -22.92 -11.27 -2.83
CA LYS A 88 -23.00 -11.57 -1.40
C LYS A 88 -21.76 -12.33 -0.92
N HIS A 89 -21.33 -13.34 -1.67
CA HIS A 89 -20.10 -14.09 -1.35
C HIS A 89 -18.82 -13.26 -1.54
N ALA A 90 -18.77 -12.38 -2.55
CA ALA A 90 -17.61 -11.52 -2.80
C ALA A 90 -17.35 -10.53 -1.66
N ILE A 91 -18.38 -10.05 -0.97
CA ILE A 91 -18.24 -9.18 0.21
C ILE A 91 -17.44 -9.90 1.30
N ILE A 92 -17.86 -11.12 1.66
CA ILE A 92 -17.19 -11.93 2.68
C ILE A 92 -15.77 -12.31 2.25
N TYR A 93 -15.60 -12.64 0.97
CA TYR A 93 -14.30 -12.92 0.37
C TYR A 93 -13.33 -11.75 0.50
N SER A 94 -13.77 -10.57 0.11
CA SER A 94 -12.94 -9.37 0.08
C SER A 94 -12.50 -8.96 1.48
N GLN A 95 -13.38 -9.09 2.48
CA GLN A 95 -13.04 -8.80 3.87
C GLN A 95 -12.06 -9.80 4.46
N ALA A 96 -12.28 -11.10 4.21
CA ALA A 96 -11.35 -12.13 4.64
C ALA A 96 -9.95 -11.92 4.04
N LEU A 97 -9.87 -11.61 2.75
CA LEU A 97 -8.61 -11.30 2.07
C LEU A 97 -7.93 -10.06 2.68
N ARG A 98 -8.71 -9.02 2.99
CA ARG A 98 -8.21 -7.80 3.61
C ARG A 98 -7.57 -8.06 4.97
N TYR A 99 -8.18 -8.88 5.82
CA TYR A 99 -7.62 -9.23 7.14
C TYR A 99 -6.28 -9.97 7.02
N ILE A 100 -6.15 -10.85 6.03
CA ILE A 100 -4.89 -11.54 5.74
C ILE A 100 -3.80 -10.58 5.26
N GLN A 101 -4.17 -9.49 4.59
CA GLN A 101 -3.21 -8.51 4.08
C GLN A 101 -2.78 -7.49 5.13
N ILE A 102 -3.67 -7.13 6.05
CA ILE A 102 -3.44 -6.09 7.05
C ILE A 102 -2.87 -6.68 8.35
N CYS A 103 -3.40 -7.81 8.85
CA CYS A 103 -2.97 -8.33 10.14
C CYS A 103 -1.56 -8.95 10.08
N SER A 104 -0.63 -8.41 10.87
CA SER A 104 0.71 -8.97 11.05
C SER A 104 0.71 -10.22 11.92
N ASP A 105 -0.08 -10.21 13.00
CA ASP A 105 -0.18 -11.31 13.97
C ASP A 105 -1.28 -12.31 13.58
N THR A 106 -0.99 -13.61 13.73
CA THR A 106 -1.92 -14.69 13.39
C THR A 106 -3.09 -14.77 14.36
N SER A 107 -2.86 -14.58 15.66
CA SER A 107 -3.91 -14.64 16.68
C SER A 107 -4.89 -13.48 16.54
N GLU A 108 -4.38 -12.26 16.31
CA GLU A 108 -5.24 -11.10 16.04
C GLU A 108 -6.05 -11.28 14.76
N ARG A 109 -5.45 -11.88 13.74
CA ARG A 109 -6.15 -12.19 12.49
C ARG A 109 -7.29 -13.19 12.71
N ASP A 110 -7.07 -14.22 13.51
CA ASP A 110 -8.07 -15.23 13.81
C ASP A 110 -9.25 -14.62 14.61
N GLN A 111 -8.95 -13.72 15.55
CA GLN A 111 -9.96 -12.94 16.26
C GLN A 111 -10.83 -12.09 15.30
N ASN A 112 -10.19 -11.45 14.31
CA ASN A 112 -10.90 -10.69 13.27
C ASN A 112 -11.76 -11.60 12.40
N PHE A 113 -11.30 -12.82 12.07
CA PHE A 113 -12.09 -13.80 11.35
C PHE A 113 -13.32 -14.26 12.12
N GLU A 114 -13.22 -14.50 13.42
CA GLU A 114 -14.39 -14.85 14.23
C GLU A 114 -15.39 -13.70 14.32
N THR A 115 -14.89 -12.47 14.37
CA THR A 115 -15.75 -11.28 14.31
C THR A 115 -16.50 -11.21 12.98
N LEU A 116 -15.82 -11.39 11.84
CA LEU A 116 -16.47 -11.45 10.52
C LEU A 116 -17.46 -12.61 10.40
N ARG A 117 -17.15 -13.76 11.01
CA ARG A 117 -18.06 -14.91 11.05
C ARG A 117 -19.35 -14.55 11.77
N LYS A 118 -19.24 -13.94 12.96
CA LYS A 118 -20.39 -13.46 13.74
C LYS A 118 -21.20 -12.43 12.94
N ASP A 119 -20.55 -11.40 12.42
CA ASP A 119 -21.20 -10.34 11.62
C ASP A 119 -21.93 -10.92 10.38
N SER A 120 -21.38 -11.98 9.77
CA SER A 120 -22.01 -12.66 8.63
C SER A 120 -23.26 -13.45 9.03
N ILE A 121 -23.22 -14.15 10.16
CA ILE A 121 -24.37 -14.92 10.67
C ILE A 121 -25.52 -13.97 11.00
N ASP A 122 -25.22 -12.85 11.64
CA ASP A 122 -26.21 -11.82 11.99
C ASP A 122 -26.90 -11.21 10.74
N ARG A 123 -26.26 -11.34 9.57
CA ARG A 123 -26.76 -10.88 8.26
C ARG A 123 -27.44 -11.97 7.44
N GLY A 124 -27.70 -13.13 8.03
CA GLY A 124 -28.40 -14.26 7.42
C GLY A 124 -27.52 -15.16 6.54
N TYR A 125 -26.20 -15.00 6.56
CA TYR A 125 -25.31 -15.87 5.81
C TYR A 125 -25.15 -17.22 6.51
N ASN A 126 -25.09 -18.29 5.72
CA ASN A 126 -24.93 -19.64 6.25
C ASN A 126 -23.59 -19.78 7.02
N PRO A 127 -23.57 -20.23 8.28
CA PRO A 127 -22.33 -20.41 9.05
C PRO A 127 -21.38 -21.44 8.45
N ARG A 128 -21.89 -22.33 7.58
CA ARG A 128 -21.10 -23.29 6.79
C ARG A 128 -20.65 -22.73 5.44
N LEU A 129 -20.71 -21.40 5.26
CA LEU A 129 -20.25 -20.70 4.06
C LEU A 129 -18.92 -21.30 3.60
N LYS A 130 -18.99 -22.09 2.52
CA LYS A 130 -17.81 -22.71 1.92
C LYS A 130 -16.79 -21.64 1.62
N ALA A 131 -17.22 -20.42 1.27
CA ALA A 131 -16.38 -19.24 1.08
C ALA A 131 -15.39 -19.03 2.23
N LEU A 132 -15.79 -18.87 3.49
CA LEU A 132 -14.83 -18.55 4.59
C LEU A 132 -13.78 -19.65 4.79
N ARG A 133 -14.21 -20.91 4.79
CA ARG A 133 -13.30 -22.08 4.86
C ARG A 133 -12.43 -22.20 3.62
N LYS A 134 -12.98 -21.94 2.44
CA LYS A 134 -12.31 -22.00 1.15
C LYS A 134 -11.34 -20.83 0.99
N ILE A 135 -11.61 -19.64 1.53
CA ILE A 135 -10.73 -18.47 1.54
C ILE A 135 -9.58 -18.68 2.51
N ALA A 136 -9.87 -19.16 3.72
CA ALA A 136 -8.85 -19.55 4.69
C ALA A 136 -7.92 -20.63 4.09
N ARG A 137 -8.47 -21.57 3.32
CA ARG A 137 -7.75 -22.65 2.62
C ARG A 137 -7.10 -22.25 1.28
N GLU A 138 -7.68 -21.31 0.52
CA GLU A 138 -7.16 -20.77 -0.75
C GLU A 138 -6.00 -19.81 -0.49
N LEU A 139 -6.05 -19.09 0.63
CA LEU A 139 -4.96 -18.22 1.08
C LEU A 139 -3.97 -18.96 1.98
N GLN A 140 -4.22 -20.24 2.27
CA GLN A 140 -3.27 -21.19 2.84
C GLN A 140 -2.09 -21.47 1.91
N GLY A 141 -2.15 -21.14 0.63
CA GLY A 141 -0.97 -21.10 -0.25
C GLY A 141 0.11 -20.08 0.18
N LYS A 142 -0.20 -19.14 1.09
CA LYS A 142 0.81 -18.34 1.83
C LYS A 142 1.32 -19.03 3.10
N LEU A 143 0.59 -20.00 3.61
CA LEU A 143 0.92 -20.85 4.77
C LEU A 143 1.68 -22.14 4.35
N GLU A 144 1.55 -22.59 3.11
CA GLU A 144 2.20 -23.78 2.50
C GLU A 144 3.65 -23.53 2.04
N LYS A 145 4.51 -23.04 2.95
CA LYS A 145 5.95 -23.36 2.87
C LYS A 145 6.26 -24.80 3.34
N ASP A 146 5.23 -25.62 3.51
CA ASP A 146 5.29 -26.97 4.08
C ASP A 146 5.12 -28.03 2.98
N ASN A 147 6.14 -28.88 2.82
CA ASN A 147 6.31 -29.83 1.71
C ASN A 147 5.29 -30.98 1.67
N ARG A 148 4.52 -31.24 2.74
CA ARG A 148 3.67 -32.45 2.82
C ARG A 148 2.34 -32.34 2.06
N LEU A 149 1.88 -31.14 1.74
CA LEU A 149 0.56 -30.91 1.14
C LEU A 149 0.56 -30.91 -0.41
N HIS A 150 1.73 -30.83 -1.04
CA HIS A 150 1.88 -30.87 -2.51
C HIS A 150 1.46 -32.21 -3.13
N ILE A 151 1.48 -33.29 -2.34
CA ILE A 151 1.18 -34.66 -2.82
C ILE A 151 -0.33 -34.88 -3.02
N ILE A 152 -1.19 -34.06 -2.40
CA ILE A 152 -2.62 -34.39 -2.25
C ILE A 152 -3.52 -33.63 -3.25
N PHE A 153 -3.12 -32.48 -3.78
CA PHE A 153 -3.92 -31.68 -4.72
C PHE A 153 -3.09 -31.16 -5.91
N PRO A 154 -3.15 -31.82 -7.09
CA PRO A 154 -2.21 -31.55 -8.18
C PRO A 154 -2.48 -30.28 -9.01
N ASP A 155 -3.71 -29.73 -9.11
CA ASP A 155 -3.96 -28.56 -9.97
C ASP A 155 -4.83 -27.44 -9.35
N PRO A 156 -4.38 -26.16 -9.42
CA PRO A 156 -5.12 -24.99 -8.93
C PRO A 156 -5.91 -24.24 -10.03
N PRO A 157 -7.03 -23.58 -9.70
CA PRO A 157 -7.79 -22.78 -10.67
C PRO A 157 -7.26 -21.33 -10.80
N LEU A 158 -7.50 -20.74 -11.98
CA LEU A 158 -7.01 -19.40 -12.37
C LEU A 158 -7.79 -18.25 -11.72
N LEU A 159 -7.06 -17.28 -11.17
CA LEU A 159 -7.55 -16.00 -10.62
C LEU A 159 -6.71 -14.83 -11.14
N ALA A 160 -7.36 -13.76 -11.61
CA ALA A 160 -6.69 -12.54 -12.05
C ALA A 160 -6.48 -11.56 -10.87
N PHE A 161 -5.22 -11.26 -10.55
CA PHE A 161 -4.84 -10.31 -9.51
C PHE A 161 -4.32 -9.01 -10.13
N ARG A 162 -4.94 -7.87 -9.80
CA ARG A 162 -4.22 -6.58 -9.79
C ARG A 162 -4.32 -6.00 -8.37
N GLN A 163 -3.23 -6.11 -7.63
CA GLN A 163 -3.13 -5.64 -6.24
C GLN A 163 -2.52 -4.22 -6.24
N PRO A 164 -3.20 -3.19 -5.72
CA PRO A 164 -2.54 -1.91 -5.44
C PRO A 164 -1.49 -2.07 -4.32
N PRO A 165 -0.46 -1.22 -4.26
CA PRO A 165 0.51 -1.23 -3.15
C PRO A 165 -0.24 -1.05 -1.83
N ASN A 166 -0.08 -1.98 -0.89
CA ASN A 166 -0.65 -1.85 0.45
C ASN A 166 0.33 -1.14 1.38
N LEU A 167 -0.18 -0.64 2.51
CA LEU A 167 0.59 0.16 3.47
C LEU A 167 1.90 -0.52 3.89
N ARG A 168 1.86 -1.85 4.13
CA ARG A 168 3.04 -2.67 4.40
C ARG A 168 4.11 -2.61 3.29
N LYS A 169 3.71 -2.62 2.01
CA LYS A 169 4.63 -2.49 0.87
C LYS A 169 5.16 -1.06 0.70
N LEU A 170 4.42 -0.06 1.16
CA LEU A 170 4.82 1.35 1.13
C LEU A 170 5.81 1.70 2.26
N ILE A 171 5.70 1.05 3.42
CA ILE A 171 6.46 1.37 4.64
C ILE A 171 7.91 0.83 4.64
N ILE A 172 8.30 -0.09 3.73
CA ILE A 172 9.57 -0.85 3.87
C ILE A 172 10.75 -0.35 3.00
N ARG A 173 10.76 0.85 2.41
CA ARG A 173 11.94 1.28 1.62
C ARG A 173 12.38 2.72 1.85
N SER A 174 13.33 2.88 2.78
CA SER A 174 14.45 3.82 2.59
C SER A 174 15.76 3.02 2.62
N SER A 175 16.28 2.65 1.44
CA SER A 175 17.69 2.27 1.31
C SER A 175 18.49 3.54 1.10
N LEU A 176 19.47 3.81 1.97
CA LEU A 176 20.35 4.99 1.93
C LEU A 176 21.61 4.79 1.09
N SER A 177 21.63 3.77 0.24
CA SER A 177 22.67 3.59 -0.76
C SER A 177 22.01 3.18 -2.07
N GLY A 178 22.15 4.02 -3.08
CA GLY A 178 21.57 3.82 -4.38
C GLY A 178 22.27 4.72 -5.39
N ASP A 179 22.76 4.08 -6.45
CA ASP A 179 23.28 4.69 -7.66
C ASP A 179 22.43 5.89 -8.08
N HIS A 180 23.05 7.03 -8.42
CA HIS A 180 22.31 8.22 -8.81
C HIS A 180 22.09 8.22 -10.32
N GLY A 181 20.91 8.67 -10.74
CA GLY A 181 20.55 8.74 -12.15
C GLY A 181 19.21 8.11 -12.48
N THR A 182 19.06 7.88 -13.77
CA THR A 182 17.88 7.28 -14.39
C THR A 182 18.18 5.83 -14.74
N HIS A 183 17.26 4.90 -14.42
CA HIS A 183 17.47 3.47 -14.66
C HIS A 183 16.18 2.75 -15.11
N PRO A 184 16.26 1.71 -15.94
CA PRO A 184 15.14 0.83 -16.21
C PRO A 184 14.66 0.13 -14.94
N CYS A 185 13.34 0.10 -14.75
CA CYS A 185 12.68 -0.52 -13.59
C CYS A 185 12.66 -2.07 -13.64
N GLY A 186 13.22 -2.70 -14.68
CA GLY A 186 13.45 -4.15 -14.78
C GLY A 186 12.20 -5.04 -14.96
N ARG A 187 10.99 -4.48 -14.99
CA ARG A 187 9.74 -5.26 -15.13
C ARG A 187 9.59 -5.79 -16.56
N LYS A 188 9.38 -7.11 -16.72
CA LYS A 188 9.26 -7.81 -18.02
C LYS A 188 8.24 -7.21 -19.01
N ARG A 189 7.20 -6.53 -18.52
CA ARG A 189 6.13 -5.93 -19.34
C ARG A 189 6.14 -4.39 -19.34
N CYS A 190 7.20 -3.75 -18.85
CA CYS A 190 7.28 -2.29 -18.84
C CYS A 190 7.56 -1.77 -20.26
N LYS A 191 6.61 -1.00 -20.80
CA LYS A 191 6.74 -0.39 -22.13
C LYS A 191 7.70 0.81 -22.15
N THR A 192 7.98 1.41 -20.99
CA THR A 192 8.86 2.57 -20.86
C THR A 192 10.31 2.18 -20.70
N CYS A 193 10.61 1.02 -20.09
CA CYS A 193 11.99 0.51 -19.90
C CYS A 193 12.88 0.62 -21.15
N PRO A 194 12.43 0.22 -22.35
CA PRO A 194 13.25 0.29 -23.57
C PRO A 194 13.65 1.72 -23.99
N HIS A 195 12.97 2.73 -23.46
CA HIS A 195 13.17 4.13 -23.79
C HIS A 195 13.88 4.92 -22.69
N ILE A 196 14.20 4.28 -21.55
CA ILE A 196 14.96 4.92 -20.48
C ILE A 196 16.44 4.92 -20.85
N LEU A 197 17.01 6.11 -21.00
CA LEU A 197 18.45 6.30 -21.04
C LEU A 197 18.97 6.17 -19.61
N SER A 198 20.02 5.36 -19.39
CA SER A 198 20.64 5.25 -18.08
C SER A 198 21.78 6.24 -17.97
N ALA A 199 21.57 7.31 -17.19
CA ALA A 199 22.57 8.36 -16.98
C ALA A 199 22.33 9.07 -15.65
N ASP A 200 23.40 9.57 -15.05
CA ASP A 200 23.42 10.45 -13.88
C ASP A 200 23.36 11.94 -14.26
N ARG A 201 23.44 12.25 -15.56
CA ARG A 201 23.47 13.61 -16.10
C ARG A 201 22.62 13.76 -17.36
N VAL A 202 22.10 14.97 -17.56
CA VAL A 202 21.35 15.37 -18.76
C VAL A 202 21.99 16.61 -19.38
N GLN A 203 22.30 16.55 -20.67
CA GLN A 203 22.77 17.70 -21.45
C GLN A 203 21.60 18.65 -21.73
N ILE A 204 21.77 19.94 -21.43
CA ILE A 204 20.78 20.96 -21.77
C ILE A 204 21.04 21.42 -23.22
N PRO A 205 20.05 21.36 -24.13
CA PRO A 205 20.22 21.78 -25.51
C PRO A 205 20.74 23.21 -25.62
N ASP A 206 21.59 23.44 -26.62
CA ASP A 206 22.13 24.76 -26.95
C ASP A 206 22.94 25.44 -25.82
N THR A 207 23.36 24.68 -24.81
CA THR A 207 24.28 25.13 -23.75
C THR A 207 25.39 24.11 -23.51
N ILE A 208 26.46 24.52 -22.84
CA ILE A 208 27.56 23.65 -22.38
C ILE A 208 27.24 23.07 -20.98
N GLU A 209 26.08 23.38 -20.43
CA GLU A 209 25.70 23.04 -19.06
C GLU A 209 25.07 21.64 -18.96
N GLU A 210 25.53 20.87 -17.97
CA GLU A 210 24.97 19.56 -17.61
C GLU A 210 24.14 19.69 -16.34
N TYR A 211 22.94 19.11 -16.34
CA TYR A 211 22.14 18.96 -15.13
C TYR A 211 22.43 17.61 -14.46
N TYR A 212 22.80 17.64 -13.17
CA TYR A 212 23.07 16.44 -12.38
C TYR A 212 21.79 15.88 -11.75
N ILE A 213 21.52 14.60 -11.94
CA ILE A 213 20.32 13.95 -11.42
C ILE A 213 20.55 13.53 -9.97
N HIS A 214 19.98 14.30 -9.04
CA HIS A 214 20.07 14.02 -7.62
C HIS A 214 19.05 12.95 -7.18
N GLY A 215 19.48 11.68 -7.17
CA GLY A 215 18.68 10.56 -6.68
C GLY A 215 18.58 9.40 -7.68
N HIS A 216 17.90 8.32 -7.29
CA HIS A 216 17.72 7.13 -8.11
C HIS A 216 16.29 7.06 -8.67
N TYR A 217 16.15 7.29 -9.96
CA TYR A 217 14.85 7.34 -10.64
C TYR A 217 14.69 6.21 -11.64
N THR A 218 13.46 5.70 -11.76
CA THR A 218 13.14 4.65 -12.74
C THR A 218 11.81 4.89 -13.43
N CYS A 219 11.54 4.16 -14.51
CA CYS A 219 10.25 4.18 -15.23
C CYS A 219 9.00 3.89 -14.39
N SER A 220 9.13 3.52 -13.12
CA SER A 220 8.00 3.31 -12.22
C SER A 220 7.69 4.48 -11.29
N TYR A 221 8.51 5.52 -11.26
CA TYR A 221 8.25 6.72 -10.47
C TYR A 221 7.18 7.60 -11.15
N SER A 222 6.45 8.36 -10.35
CA SER A 222 5.41 9.31 -10.75
C SER A 222 5.72 10.70 -10.21
N ASN A 223 5.13 11.74 -10.81
CA ASN A 223 5.31 13.15 -10.42
C ASN A 223 6.78 13.62 -10.51
N LEU A 224 7.47 13.19 -11.57
CA LEU A 224 8.82 13.66 -11.89
C LEU A 224 8.75 14.68 -13.02
N VAL A 225 9.66 15.65 -12.99
CA VAL A 225 10.00 16.41 -14.20
C VAL A 225 10.84 15.50 -15.09
N TYR A 226 10.44 15.33 -16.35
CA TYR A 226 11.10 14.43 -17.30
C TYR A 226 11.44 15.14 -18.61
N ALA A 227 12.50 14.66 -19.27
CA ALA A 227 12.91 15.12 -20.58
C ALA A 227 12.82 13.97 -21.59
N ILE A 228 12.23 14.24 -22.76
CA ILE A 228 12.19 13.30 -23.90
C ILE A 228 12.95 13.93 -25.06
N THR A 229 14.03 13.28 -25.48
CA THR A 229 14.83 13.70 -26.63
C THR A 229 14.41 12.93 -27.88
N CYS A 230 14.12 13.64 -28.96
CA CYS A 230 13.86 13.00 -30.25
C CYS A 230 15.17 12.52 -30.89
N THR A 231 15.28 11.22 -31.16
CA THR A 231 16.45 10.62 -31.82
C THR A 231 16.41 10.70 -33.35
N LYS A 232 15.27 11.11 -33.93
CA LYS A 232 15.08 11.22 -35.38
C LYS A 232 15.27 12.64 -35.92
N CYS A 233 15.10 13.66 -35.08
CA CYS A 233 15.25 15.05 -35.49
C CYS A 233 16.74 15.45 -35.55
N PRO A 234 17.20 16.13 -36.62
CA PRO A 234 18.58 16.63 -36.71
C PRO A 234 18.96 17.55 -35.55
N THR A 235 18.00 18.31 -35.04
CA THR A 235 18.15 19.27 -33.94
C THR A 235 18.05 18.63 -32.55
N ARG A 236 17.80 17.31 -32.44
CA ARG A 236 17.63 16.59 -31.17
C ARG A 236 16.69 17.30 -30.18
N GLY A 237 15.56 17.82 -30.68
CA GLY A 237 14.59 18.55 -29.87
C GLY A 237 14.21 17.80 -28.59
N ILE A 238 14.13 18.54 -27.48
CA ILE A 238 13.79 18.02 -26.15
C ILE A 238 12.42 18.56 -25.74
N TYR A 239 11.55 17.65 -25.30
CA TYR A 239 10.32 17.97 -24.60
C TYR A 239 10.55 17.83 -23.08
N ILE A 240 10.17 18.83 -22.29
CA ILE A 240 10.23 18.80 -20.82
C ILE A 240 8.80 18.86 -20.29
N GLY A 241 8.44 17.96 -19.36
CA GLY A 241 7.12 17.91 -18.74
C GLY A 241 7.12 17.30 -17.35
#